data_AF-A0A7V4T7D4-F1
#
_entry.id   AF-A0A7V4T7D4-F1
#
_cell.length_a   1.000
_cell.length_b   1.000
_cell.length_c   1.000
_cell.angle_alpha   90.00
_cell.angle_beta   90.00
_cell.angle_gamma   90.00
#
_symmetry.space_group_name_H-M   'P 1'
#
loop_
_entity.id
_entity.type
_entity.pdbx_description
1 polymer ?
#
loop_
_entity_poly.entity_id
_entity_poly.type
_entity_poly.pdbx_seq_one_letter_code
_entity_poly.pdbx_strand_id
1 'polypeptide(L)' 'MDQNAKALHEATIVIDCLEISNWSETVFKNMRLGGLTAVNCTCSILENFRQTVKNLVWWQKAFNEYSDLIMPVHEISD' A
#
# COMPACT_ATOMS: atom_id res chain seq x y z
N MET A 1 -9.62 -4.23 23.21
CA MET A 1 -10.20 -3.59 22.00
C MET A 1 -11.67 -3.96 21.98
N ASP A 2 -12.56 -3.00 21.74
CA ASP A 2 -14.00 -3.30 21.63
C ASP A 2 -14.23 -4.31 20.51
N GLN A 3 -14.91 -5.40 20.83
CA GLN A 3 -15.12 -6.53 19.94
C GLN A 3 -16.02 -6.14 18.76
N ASN A 4 -16.91 -5.16 18.96
CA ASN A 4 -17.74 -4.60 17.90
C ASN A 4 -16.93 -3.74 16.93
N ALA A 5 -16.04 -2.88 17.44
CA ALA A 5 -15.15 -2.06 16.60
C ALA A 5 -14.24 -2.93 15.71
N LYS A 6 -13.70 -4.03 16.27
CA LYS A 6 -12.87 -4.97 15.51
C LYS A 6 -13.66 -5.65 14.40
N ALA A 7 -14.86 -6.17 14.70
CA ALA A 7 -15.72 -6.82 13.71
C ALA A 7 -16.13 -5.87 12.58
N LEU A 8 -16.42 -4.59 12.89
CA LEU A 8 -16.73 -3.58 11.89
C LEU A 8 -15.54 -3.34 10.95
N HIS A 9 -14.33 -3.20 11.50
CA HIS A 9 -13.12 -3.00 10.71
C HIS A 9 -12.85 -4.16 9.75
N GLU A 10 -12.93 -5.39 10.24
CA GLU A 10 -12.74 -6.61 9.43
C GLU A 10 -13.77 -6.76 8.30
N ALA A 11 -14.97 -6.18 8.45
CA ALA A 11 -16.05 -6.25 7.47
C ALA A 11 -16.09 -5.06 6.48
N THR A 12 -15.18 -4.09 6.59
CA THR A 12 -15.20 -2.84 5.82
C THR A 12 -14.02 -2.76 4.84
N ILE A 13 -14.21 -2.05 3.73
CA ILE A 13 -13.12 -1.65 2.83
C ILE A 13 -12.43 -0.43 3.44
N VAL A 14 -11.15 -0.59 3.82
CA VAL A 14 -10.37 0.48 4.46
C VAL A 14 -9.34 0.99 3.48
N ILE A 15 -9.45 2.26 3.11
CA ILE A 15 -8.54 2.92 2.18
C ILE A 15 -7.78 4.01 2.93
N ASP A 16 -6.45 3.94 2.87
CA ASP A 16 -5.59 5.03 3.30
C ASP A 16 -5.25 5.92 2.10
N CYS A 17 -5.57 7.22 2.21
CA CYS A 17 -5.43 8.17 1.11
C CYS A 17 -4.05 8.84 1.04
N LEU A 18 -3.13 8.59 1.97
CA LEU A 18 -1.76 9.09 1.89
C LEU A 18 -0.84 8.31 2.84
N GLU A 19 0.05 7.50 2.27
CA GLU A 19 1.08 6.81 3.03
C GLU A 19 2.48 7.06 2.46
N ILE A 20 3.43 7.31 3.36
CA ILE A 20 4.83 7.59 3.06
C ILE A 20 5.69 6.71 3.96
N SER A 21 6.25 5.66 3.39
CA SER A 21 6.99 4.65 4.13
C SER A 21 8.29 4.25 3.44
N ASN A 22 9.23 3.72 4.20
CA ASN A 22 10.36 2.97 3.64
C ASN A 22 9.86 1.57 3.23
N TRP A 23 9.33 1.49 2.01
CA TRP A 23 8.63 0.33 1.47
C TRP A 23 9.47 -0.95 1.55
N SER A 24 8.88 -2.01 2.09
CA SER A 24 9.49 -3.32 2.28
C SER A 24 8.42 -4.37 2.52
N GLU A 25 8.78 -5.65 2.39
CA GLU A 25 7.88 -6.77 2.70
C GLU A 25 7.24 -6.65 4.09
N THR A 26 8.02 -6.25 5.11
CA THR A 26 7.53 -6.05 6.47
C THR A 26 6.45 -4.98 6.54
N VAL A 27 6.61 -3.87 5.81
CA VAL A 27 5.59 -2.81 5.74
C VAL A 27 4.30 -3.35 5.12
N PHE A 28 4.39 -4.09 4.02
CA PHE A 28 3.21 -4.68 3.37
C PHE A 28 2.48 -5.69 4.28
N LYS A 29 3.23 -6.53 5.00
CA LYS A 29 2.67 -7.45 6.00
C LYS A 29 1.98 -6.69 7.13
N ASN A 30 2.57 -5.61 7.63
CA ASN A 30 1.97 -4.78 8.67
C ASN A 30 0.69 -4.09 8.18
N MET A 31 0.64 -3.61 6.95
CA MET A 31 -0.59 -3.04 6.34
C MET A 31 -1.71 -4.08 6.30
N ARG A 32 -1.39 -5.32 5.90
CA ARG A 32 -2.34 -6.43 5.90
C ARG A 32 -2.80 -6.81 7.31
N LEU A 33 -1.89 -6.86 8.27
CA LEU A 33 -2.21 -7.09 9.69
C LEU A 33 -3.07 -5.97 10.27
N GLY A 34 -2.88 -4.74 9.80
CA GLY A 34 -3.70 -3.57 10.13
C GLY A 34 -5.07 -3.56 9.45
N GLY A 35 -5.34 -4.47 8.52
CA GLY A 35 -6.62 -4.57 7.82
C GLY A 35 -6.85 -3.50 6.75
N LEU A 36 -5.77 -2.94 6.18
CA LEU A 36 -5.90 -2.03 5.03
C LEU A 36 -6.25 -2.81 3.77
N THR A 37 -7.20 -2.28 2.99
CA THR A 37 -7.59 -2.83 1.69
C THR A 37 -6.80 -2.20 0.55
N ALA A 38 -6.67 -0.87 0.54
CA ALA A 38 -5.90 -0.12 -0.45
C ALA A 38 -5.21 1.09 0.18
N VAL A 39 -4.11 1.54 -0.44
CA VAL A 39 -3.29 2.63 0.07
C VAL A 39 -2.78 3.49 -1.09
N ASN A 40 -2.90 4.80 -0.97
CA ASN A 40 -2.18 5.74 -1.83
C ASN A 40 -0.72 5.81 -1.40
N CYS A 41 0.14 5.08 -2.11
CA CYS A 41 1.56 5.01 -1.83
C CYS A 41 2.33 6.16 -2.50
N THR A 42 2.81 7.10 -1.70
CA THR A 42 3.58 8.23 -2.21
C THR A 42 4.90 7.76 -2.83
N CYS A 43 5.12 8.08 -4.10
CA CYS A 43 6.31 7.69 -4.85
C CYS A 43 7.35 8.81 -5.01
N SER A 44 7.00 10.04 -4.66
CA SER A 44 7.83 11.23 -4.87
C SER A 44 7.34 12.39 -4.00
N ILE A 45 8.27 13.12 -3.40
CA ILE A 45 8.03 14.33 -2.59
C ILE A 45 8.93 15.46 -3.06
N LEU A 46 10.25 15.24 -3.04
CA LEU A 46 11.27 16.24 -3.38
C LEU A 46 12.16 15.81 -4.55
N GLU A 47 11.95 14.59 -5.05
CA GLU A 47 12.68 13.99 -6.15
C GLU A 47 12.47 14.75 -7.46
N ASN A 48 13.53 14.85 -8.26
CA ASN A 48 13.39 15.25 -9.66
C ASN A 48 12.88 14.09 -10.52
N PHE A 49 12.58 14.38 -11.80
CA PHE A 49 12.04 13.40 -12.73
C PHE A 49 12.78 12.05 -12.76
N ARG A 50 14.12 12.05 -12.86
CA ARG A 50 14.89 10.79 -12.96
C ARG A 50 14.83 9.99 -11.66
N GLN A 51 14.76 10.67 -10.52
CA GLN A 51 14.61 10.03 -9.21
C GLN A 51 13.18 9.47 -9.04
N THR A 52 12.15 10.23 -9.40
CA THR A 52 10.76 9.75 -9.40
C THR A 52 10.60 8.51 -10.27
N VAL A 53 11.15 8.51 -11.49
CA VAL A 53 11.11 7.34 -12.39
C VAL A 53 11.81 6.13 -11.77
N LYS A 54 12.93 6.32 -11.04
CA LYS A 54 13.58 5.22 -10.32
C LYS A 54 12.66 4.62 -9.25
N ASN A 55 11.90 5.45 -8.53
CA ASN A 55 10.93 4.97 -7.53
C ASN A 55 9.79 4.18 -8.18
N LEU A 56 9.27 4.64 -9.34
CA LEU A 56 8.26 3.88 -10.09
C LEU A 56 8.78 2.53 -10.60
N VAL A 57 10.03 2.48 -11.09
CA VAL A 57 10.68 1.22 -11.49
C VAL A 57 10.86 0.28 -10.30
N TRP A 58 11.16 0.82 -9.12
CA TRP A 58 11.21 0.03 -7.89
C TRP A 58 9.84 -0.58 -7.58
N TRP A 59 8.75 0.20 -7.63
CA TRP A 59 7.39 -0.30 -7.43
C TRP A 59 7.01 -1.38 -8.43
N GLN A 60 7.34 -1.20 -9.71
CA GLN A 60 7.09 -2.22 -10.73
C GLN A 60 7.77 -3.55 -10.41
N LYS A 61 8.97 -3.53 -9.81
CA LYS A 61 9.67 -4.73 -9.34
C LYS A 61 9.01 -5.29 -8.08
N ALA A 62 8.68 -4.43 -7.12
CA ALA A 62 8.03 -4.83 -5.87
C ALA A 62 6.69 -5.54 -6.12
N PHE A 63 5.87 -5.09 -7.07
CA PHE A 63 4.62 -5.78 -7.44
C PHE A 63 4.85 -7.21 -7.96
N ASN A 64 5.99 -7.46 -8.62
CA ASN A 64 6.33 -8.81 -9.07
C ASN A 64 6.97 -9.66 -7.96
N GLU A 65 7.81 -9.05 -7.10
CA GLU A 65 8.50 -9.75 -6.02
C GLU A 65 7.58 -10.13 -4.87
N TYR A 66 6.61 -9.27 -4.56
CA TYR A 66 5.66 -9.41 -3.45
C TYR A 66 4.22 -9.55 -3.96
N SER A 67 4.03 -10.25 -5.07
CA SER A 67 2.71 -10.42 -5.72
C SER A 67 1.67 -11.14 -4.85
N ASP A 68 2.12 -11.82 -3.78
CA ASP A 68 1.27 -12.43 -2.76
C ASP A 68 0.76 -11.42 -1.71
N LEU A 69 1.37 -10.25 -1.62
CA LEU A 69 1.06 -9.20 -0.65
C LEU A 69 0.44 -7.96 -1.28
N ILE A 70 0.90 -7.55 -2.46
CA ILE A 70 0.52 -6.28 -3.10
C ILE A 70 0.28 -6.43 -4.60
N MET A 71 -0.54 -5.55 -5.15
CA MET A 71 -0.77 -5.37 -6.58
C MET A 71 -1.02 -3.87 -6.89
N PRO A 72 -0.83 -3.41 -8.14
CA PRO A 72 -1.20 -2.04 -8.51
C PRO A 72 -2.73 -1.89 -8.58
N VAL A 73 -3.22 -0.68 -8.25
CA VAL A 73 -4.63 -0.29 -8.32
C VAL A 73 -4.76 0.88 -9.30
N HIS A 74 -5.59 0.74 -10.32
CA HIS A 74 -5.82 1.73 -11.38
C HIS A 74 -7.29 2.17 -11.45
N GLU A 75 -8.21 1.29 -11.11
CA GLU A 75 -9.65 1.53 -11.07
C GLU A 75 -10.28 1.06 -9.76
N ILE A 76 -11.56 1.39 -9.54
CA ILE A 76 -12.28 1.05 -8.29
C ILE A 76 -12.49 -0.47 -8.15
N SER A 77 -12.52 -1.19 -9.26
CA SER A 77 -12.72 -2.65 -9.32
C SER A 77 -11.44 -3.47 -9.08
N ASP A 78 -10.27 -2.84 -9.09
CA ASP A 78 -9.01 -3.47 -8.72
C ASP A 78 -8.96 -3.70 -7.20
#